data_AF-A0A7G3ZGI6-F1
#
_entry.id   AF-A0A7G3ZGI6-F1
#
_cell.length_a   1.000
_cell.length_b   1.000
_cell.length_c   1.000
_cell.angle_alpha   90.00
_cell.angle_beta   90.00
_cell.angle_gamma   90.00
#
_symmetry.space_group_name_H-M   'P 1'
#
loop_
_entity.id
_entity.type
_entity.pdbx_description
1 polymer ?
#
loop_
_entity_poly.entity_id
_entity_poly.type
_entity_poly.pdbx_seq_one_letter_code
_entity_poly.pdbx_strand_id
1 'polypeptide(L)'
;MVDIESYVPMIDAILSASNPDEVTPKRIRKALQELFGVNLNSQRKAVNQLIVERFQEVQSRPKVLVTQEELLKRDEALAHSLHLEEKAAAKKSRSPKVRKSRKGERNPPKNNNLVSRKLELMEPLRGFLGETMLPRTEVVKKLWDYIKENELQNPQDRREIICDSQMEPIFGKKMTMFSMNKLLSKYLKNPENDATNPIKEDPSSGNEDLAEANSSGEDSRD
;
A
#
# COMPACT_ATOMS: atom_id res chain seq x y z
N MET A 1 -35.13 2.88 -2.35
CA MET A 1 -34.41 2.78 -3.64
C MET A 1 -33.14 3.58 -3.49
N VAL A 2 -31.99 3.02 -3.90
CA VAL A 2 -30.75 3.80 -3.97
C VAL A 2 -30.91 4.76 -5.15
N ASP A 3 -30.67 6.05 -4.90
CA ASP A 3 -30.71 7.07 -5.94
C ASP A 3 -29.43 7.01 -6.78
N ILE A 4 -29.60 6.73 -8.06
CA ILE A 4 -28.49 6.52 -9.00
C ILE A 4 -27.81 7.86 -9.34
N GLU A 5 -28.57 8.96 -9.30
CA GLU A 5 -28.07 10.30 -9.63
C GLU A 5 -27.08 10.81 -8.58
N SER A 6 -27.20 10.34 -7.33
CA SER A 6 -26.26 10.67 -6.25
C SER A 6 -24.80 10.26 -6.56
N TYR A 7 -24.59 9.30 -7.46
CA TYR A 7 -23.26 8.83 -7.85
C TYR A 7 -22.63 9.62 -8.99
N VAL A 8 -23.35 10.54 -9.64
CA VAL A 8 -22.86 11.33 -10.79
C VAL A 8 -21.53 12.03 -10.50
N PRO A 9 -21.37 12.80 -9.40
CA PRO A 9 -20.11 13.49 -9.15
C PRO A 9 -18.91 12.54 -8.98
N MET A 10 -19.15 11.36 -8.43
CA MET A 10 -18.12 10.34 -8.25
C MET A 10 -17.78 9.67 -9.58
N ILE A 11 -18.79 9.36 -10.40
CA ILE A 11 -18.59 8.81 -11.74
C ILE A 11 -17.74 9.78 -12.57
N ASP A 12 -18.06 11.07 -12.55
CA ASP A 12 -17.33 12.10 -13.28
C ASP A 12 -15.88 12.26 -12.77
N ALA A 13 -15.67 12.20 -11.46
CA ALA A 13 -14.32 12.23 -10.89
C ALA A 13 -13.47 11.02 -11.32
N ILE A 14 -14.05 9.81 -11.29
CA ILE A 14 -13.37 8.58 -11.74
C ILE A 14 -13.06 8.68 -13.23
N LEU A 15 -14.01 9.14 -14.04
CA LEU A 15 -13.84 9.29 -15.49
C LEU A 15 -12.79 10.35 -15.84
N SER A 16 -12.70 11.45 -15.07
CA SER A 16 -11.70 12.49 -15.29
C SER A 16 -10.29 12.08 -14.90
N ALA A 17 -10.14 11.23 -13.87
CA ALA A 17 -8.84 10.81 -13.35
C ALA A 17 -8.29 9.54 -14.03
N SER A 18 -9.14 8.80 -14.74
CA SER A 18 -8.79 7.49 -15.28
C SER A 18 -8.60 7.53 -16.80
N ASN A 19 -7.81 6.58 -17.34
CA ASN A 19 -7.57 6.46 -18.78
C ASN A 19 -8.84 5.97 -19.51
N PRO A 20 -9.40 6.73 -20.47
CA PRO A 20 -10.63 6.35 -21.20
C PRO A 20 -10.57 4.97 -21.85
N ASP A 21 -9.40 4.52 -22.29
CA ASP A 21 -9.25 3.24 -23.00
C ASP A 21 -9.22 2.01 -22.07
N GLU A 22 -8.98 2.21 -20.77
CA GLU A 22 -8.85 1.13 -19.79
C GLU A 22 -10.05 0.98 -18.86
N VAL A 23 -10.95 1.98 -18.87
CA VAL A 23 -12.02 2.13 -17.90
C VAL A 23 -13.32 1.62 -18.50
N THR A 24 -13.77 0.48 -18.01
CA THR A 24 -15.07 -0.10 -18.40
C THR A 24 -16.17 0.28 -17.40
N PRO A 25 -17.44 0.36 -17.82
CA PRO A 25 -18.57 0.56 -16.90
C PRO A 25 -18.63 -0.47 -15.77
N LYS A 26 -18.10 -1.67 -16.01
CA LYS A 26 -17.98 -2.72 -15.00
C LYS A 26 -16.98 -2.38 -13.90
N ARG A 27 -15.83 -1.79 -14.24
CA ARG A 27 -14.84 -1.33 -13.24
C ARG A 27 -15.41 -0.21 -12.40
N ILE A 28 -16.04 0.79 -13.03
CA ILE A 28 -16.62 1.95 -12.32
C ILE A 28 -17.71 1.50 -11.35
N ARG A 29 -18.67 0.67 -11.80
CA ARG A 29 -19.71 0.15 -10.90
C ARG A 29 -19.14 -0.67 -9.75
N LYS A 30 -18.11 -1.50 -9.98
CA LYS A 30 -17.45 -2.26 -8.91
C LYS A 30 -16.78 -1.31 -7.90
N ALA A 31 -16.11 -0.25 -8.39
CA ALA A 31 -15.53 0.78 -7.53
C ALA A 31 -16.60 1.51 -6.71
N LEU A 32 -17.75 1.86 -7.30
CA LEU A 32 -18.88 2.46 -6.57
C LEU A 32 -19.43 1.53 -5.48
N GLN A 33 -19.53 0.23 -5.75
CA GLN A 33 -19.96 -0.77 -4.77
C GLN A 33 -18.96 -0.86 -3.60
N GLU A 34 -17.66 -0.81 -3.87
CA GLU A 34 -16.60 -0.88 -2.87
C GLU A 34 -16.51 0.40 -2.02
N LEU A 35 -16.56 1.58 -2.65
CA LEU A 35 -16.45 2.86 -1.96
C LEU A 35 -17.63 3.17 -1.04
N PHE A 36 -18.84 2.83 -1.47
CA PHE A 36 -20.07 3.13 -0.74
C PHE A 36 -20.64 1.92 0.01
N GLY A 37 -20.03 0.73 -0.11
CA GLY A 37 -20.51 -0.50 0.51
C GLY A 37 -21.91 -0.92 0.07
N VAL A 38 -22.35 -0.49 -1.12
CA VAL A 38 -23.72 -0.71 -1.63
C VAL A 38 -23.77 -1.81 -2.69
N ASN A 39 -24.91 -2.51 -2.77
CA ASN A 39 -25.15 -3.50 -3.83
C ASN A 39 -25.88 -2.86 -5.03
N LEU A 40 -25.12 -2.48 -6.05
CA LEU A 40 -25.66 -1.90 -7.30
C LEU A 40 -26.06 -2.96 -8.36
N ASN A 41 -26.09 -4.26 -8.04
CA ASN A 41 -26.39 -5.28 -9.05
C ASN A 41 -27.84 -5.23 -9.52
N SER A 42 -28.79 -4.89 -8.65
CA SER A 42 -30.21 -4.75 -8.99
C SER A 42 -30.48 -3.64 -10.02
N GLN A 43 -29.62 -2.61 -10.05
CA GLN A 43 -29.72 -1.47 -10.97
C GLN A 43 -28.56 -1.44 -11.98
N ARG A 44 -27.90 -2.58 -12.22
CA ARG A 44 -26.71 -2.67 -13.08
C ARG A 44 -26.89 -2.02 -14.45
N LYS A 45 -28.05 -2.22 -15.09
CA LYS A 45 -28.33 -1.68 -16.42
C LYS A 45 -28.42 -0.15 -16.40
N ALA A 46 -29.13 0.40 -15.42
CA ALA A 46 -29.28 1.85 -15.25
C ALA A 46 -27.95 2.52 -14.90
N VAL A 47 -27.17 1.96 -13.97
CA VAL A 47 -25.85 2.49 -13.61
C VAL A 47 -24.87 2.42 -14.78
N ASN A 48 -24.86 1.31 -15.53
CA ASN A 48 -24.01 1.19 -16.72
C ASN A 48 -24.38 2.23 -17.79
N GLN A 49 -25.68 2.47 -18.01
CA GLN A 49 -26.16 3.47 -18.96
C GLN A 49 -25.72 4.87 -18.55
N LEU A 50 -25.90 5.23 -17.28
CA LEU A 50 -25.46 6.51 -16.74
C LEU A 50 -23.95 6.72 -16.91
N ILE A 51 -23.14 5.69 -16.67
CA ILE A 51 -21.68 5.78 -16.86
C ILE A 51 -21.32 6.06 -18.33
N VAL A 52 -21.99 5.40 -19.28
CA VAL A 52 -21.74 5.61 -20.72
C VAL A 52 -22.15 7.01 -21.15
N GLU A 53 -23.29 7.50 -20.68
CA GLU A 53 -23.76 8.86 -20.95
C GLU A 53 -22.79 9.91 -20.39
N ARG A 54 -22.36 9.74 -19.14
CA ARG A 54 -21.35 10.62 -18.52
C ARG A 54 -20.01 10.58 -19.24
N PHE A 55 -19.58 9.41 -19.70
CA PHE A 55 -18.37 9.28 -20.52
C PHE A 55 -18.49 10.08 -21.82
N GLN A 56 -19.61 9.97 -22.53
CA GLN A 56 -19.85 10.75 -23.75
C GLN A 56 -19.91 12.25 -23.46
N GLU A 57 -20.54 12.67 -22.36
CA GLU A 57 -20.56 14.08 -21.94
C GLU A 57 -19.15 14.62 -21.68
N VAL A 58 -18.32 13.87 -20.95
CA VAL A 58 -16.93 14.25 -20.65
C VAL A 58 -16.06 14.31 -21.91
N GLN A 59 -16.30 13.44 -22.89
CA GLN A 59 -15.59 13.49 -24.18
C GLN A 59 -16.10 14.62 -25.09
N SER A 60 -17.40 14.92 -25.06
CA SER A 60 -18.04 15.98 -25.85
C SER A 60 -17.80 17.38 -25.31
N ARG A 61 -17.45 17.51 -24.02
CA ARG A 61 -16.95 18.73 -23.40
C ARG A 61 -15.42 18.69 -23.39
N PRO A 62 -14.74 19.15 -24.46
CA PRO A 62 -13.29 19.31 -24.39
C PRO A 62 -12.98 20.19 -23.18
N LYS A 63 -12.02 19.74 -22.36
CA LYS A 63 -11.51 20.51 -21.22
C LYS A 63 -11.20 21.92 -21.73
N VAL A 64 -12.04 22.89 -21.39
CA VAL A 64 -11.73 24.29 -21.69
C VAL A 64 -10.50 24.57 -20.87
N LEU A 65 -9.36 24.70 -21.54
CA LEU A 65 -8.13 25.16 -20.93
C LEU A 65 -8.39 26.60 -20.50
N VAL A 66 -8.85 26.75 -19.26
CA VAL A 66 -8.95 28.05 -18.61
C VAL A 66 -7.54 28.59 -18.53
N THR A 67 -7.33 29.77 -19.11
CA THR A 67 -6.00 30.40 -19.07
C THR A 67 -5.64 30.71 -17.62
N GLN A 68 -4.34 30.75 -17.32
CA GLN A 68 -3.87 31.09 -15.97
C GLN A 68 -4.44 32.43 -15.49
N GLU A 69 -4.59 33.39 -16.40
CA GLU A 69 -5.18 34.71 -16.13
C GLU A 69 -6.66 34.62 -15.73
N GLU A 70 -7.44 33.82 -16.44
CA GLU A 70 -8.85 33.60 -16.12
C GLU A 70 -9.04 32.86 -14.79
N LEU A 71 -8.10 31.98 -14.42
CA LEU A 71 -8.11 31.29 -13.13
C LEU A 71 -7.80 32.28 -12.00
N LEU A 72 -6.74 33.09 -12.15
CA LEU A 72 -6.38 34.13 -11.19
C LEU A 72 -7.51 35.13 -10.98
N LYS A 73 -8.20 35.54 -12.05
CA LYS A 73 -9.34 36.44 -11.96
C LYS A 73 -10.53 35.84 -11.20
N ARG A 74 -10.77 34.53 -11.33
CA ARG A 74 -11.80 33.82 -10.55
C ARG A 74 -11.42 33.74 -9.07
N ASP A 75 -10.16 33.41 -8.78
CA ASP A 75 -9.65 33.34 -7.41
C ASP A 75 -9.68 34.72 -6.72
N GLU A 76 -9.29 35.78 -7.43
CA GLU A 76 -9.36 37.17 -6.95
C GLU A 76 -10.79 37.59 -6.63
N ALA A 77 -11.75 37.25 -7.51
CA ALA A 77 -13.16 37.57 -7.29
C ALA A 77 -13.72 36.85 -6.06
N LEU A 78 -13.35 35.57 -5.86
CA LEU A 78 -13.76 34.79 -4.70
C LEU A 78 -13.12 35.31 -3.40
N ALA A 79 -11.83 35.67 -3.45
CA ALA A 79 -11.15 36.29 -2.32
C ALA A 79 -11.81 37.61 -1.93
N HIS A 80 -12.21 38.42 -2.91
CA HIS A 80 -12.94 39.65 -2.66
C HIS A 80 -14.32 39.40 -2.04
N SER A 81 -15.09 38.42 -2.54
CA SER A 81 -16.40 38.10 -1.97
C SER A 81 -16.31 37.59 -0.53
N LEU A 82 -15.35 36.72 -0.24
CA LEU A 82 -15.11 36.20 1.11
C LEU A 82 -14.67 37.32 2.07
N HIS A 83 -13.83 38.25 1.61
CA HIS A 83 -13.40 39.38 2.44
C HIS A 83 -14.54 40.37 2.71
N LEU A 84 -15.45 40.56 1.76
CA LEU A 84 -16.69 41.33 1.97
C LEU A 84 -17.61 40.64 2.97
N GLU A 85 -17.75 39.32 2.89
CA GLU A 85 -18.57 38.53 3.81
C GLU A 85 -17.98 38.50 5.22
N GLU A 86 -16.66 38.37 5.36
CA GLU A 86 -15.94 38.48 6.64
C GLU A 86 -16.11 39.87 7.26
N LYS A 87 -15.98 40.94 6.47
CA LYS A 87 -16.23 42.32 6.93
C LYS A 87 -17.67 42.54 7.34
N ALA A 88 -18.64 41.95 6.63
CA ALA A 88 -20.04 42.01 7.00
C ALA A 88 -20.34 41.24 8.30
N ALA A 89 -19.72 40.07 8.49
CA ALA A 89 -19.82 39.27 9.71
C ALA A 89 -19.15 39.97 10.92
N ALA A 90 -18.00 40.60 10.71
CA ALA A 90 -17.29 41.37 11.75
C ALA A 90 -18.04 42.65 12.16
N LYS A 91 -18.77 43.29 11.24
CA LYS A 91 -19.64 44.43 11.58
C LYS A 91 -20.88 44.01 12.39
N LYS A 92 -21.37 42.78 12.21
CA LYS A 92 -22.50 42.24 12.99
C LYS A 92 -22.13 41.75 14.40
N SER A 93 -20.84 41.61 14.72
CA SER A 93 -20.37 41.04 16.00
C SER A 93 -19.61 42.01 16.92
N ARG A 94 -19.67 43.33 16.67
CA ARG A 94 -19.08 44.36 17.54
C ARG A 94 -19.87 44.57 18.84
N SER A 95 -19.80 43.59 19.72
CA SER A 95 -19.89 43.75 21.18
C SER A 95 -18.50 43.45 21.75
N PRO A 96 -17.92 44.29 22.63
CA PRO A 96 -16.54 44.13 23.05
C PRO A 96 -16.42 42.95 24.03
N LYS A 97 -15.75 41.85 23.64
CA LYS A 97 -15.35 40.79 24.58
C LYS A 97 -13.87 40.43 24.45
N VAL A 98 -13.19 40.83 25.52
CA VAL A 98 -11.82 40.58 26.00
C VAL A 98 -11.11 39.32 25.43
N ARG A 99 -9.86 39.55 25.00
CA ARG A 99 -8.81 38.60 24.61
C ARG A 99 -8.61 37.46 25.64
N LYS A 100 -8.41 36.23 25.16
CA LYS A 100 -7.47 35.29 25.81
C LYS A 100 -6.86 34.31 24.80
N SER A 101 -5.64 34.61 24.36
CA SER A 101 -4.78 33.69 23.61
C SER A 101 -4.21 32.63 24.57
N ARG A 102 -4.53 31.35 24.34
CA ARG A 102 -3.77 30.23 24.91
C ARG A 102 -2.94 29.61 23.79
N LYS A 103 -1.65 29.97 23.77
CA LYS A 103 -0.60 29.29 23.00
C LYS A 103 -0.24 28.04 23.80
N GLY A 104 -0.71 26.88 23.34
CA GLY A 104 -0.27 25.58 23.86
C GLY A 104 0.83 25.04 22.97
N GLU A 105 2.06 24.98 23.50
CA GLU A 105 3.14 24.18 22.92
C GLU A 105 2.69 22.72 22.81
N ARG A 106 2.54 22.24 21.57
CA ARG A 106 2.46 20.81 21.28
C ARG A 106 3.88 20.31 21.13
N ASN A 107 4.36 19.54 22.10
CA ASN A 107 5.52 18.69 21.90
C ASN A 107 5.24 17.76 20.70
N PRO A 108 6.18 17.61 19.75
CA PRO A 108 6.00 16.66 18.66
C PRO A 108 5.89 15.24 19.24
N PRO A 109 4.99 14.39 18.73
CA PRO A 109 4.85 13.04 19.21
C PRO A 109 6.17 12.28 18.98
N LYS A 110 6.66 11.58 20.01
CA LYS A 110 7.77 10.63 19.92
C LYS A 110 7.51 9.69 18.74
N ASN A 111 8.26 9.86 17.67
CA ASN A 111 8.14 9.08 16.45
C ASN A 111 8.65 7.66 16.74
N ASN A 112 7.72 6.71 16.81
CA ASN A 112 8.05 5.30 16.70
C ASN A 112 8.47 5.04 15.24
N ASN A 113 9.71 5.38 14.87
CA ASN A 113 10.26 5.33 13.51
C ASN A 113 10.50 3.87 13.06
N LEU A 114 9.44 3.08 13.02
CA LEU A 114 9.45 1.68 12.56
C LEU A 114 10.03 1.54 11.15
N VAL A 115 9.86 2.57 10.31
CA VAL A 115 10.33 2.60 8.91
C VAL A 115 11.86 2.73 8.82
N SER A 116 12.50 3.41 9.78
CA SER A 116 13.95 3.65 9.77
C SER A 116 14.73 2.68 10.65
N ARG A 117 14.05 1.73 11.31
CA ARG A 117 14.72 0.73 12.15
C ARG A 117 15.59 -0.19 11.30
N LYS A 118 16.87 -0.27 11.64
CA LYS A 118 17.80 -1.22 11.04
C LYS A 118 17.45 -2.62 11.52
N LEU A 119 17.23 -3.52 10.59
CA LEU A 119 16.92 -4.92 10.84
C LEU A 119 18.13 -5.76 10.49
N GLU A 120 18.36 -6.83 11.24
CA GLU A 120 19.38 -7.81 10.90
C GLU A 120 18.88 -8.73 9.79
N LEU A 121 19.70 -8.93 8.76
CA LEU A 121 19.41 -9.79 7.62
C LEU A 121 19.97 -11.20 7.89
N MET A 122 19.14 -12.22 7.73
CA MET A 122 19.53 -13.63 7.85
C MET A 122 19.98 -14.20 6.49
N GLU A 123 20.77 -15.27 6.50
CA GLU A 123 21.04 -16.08 5.30
C GLU A 123 19.74 -16.74 4.82
N PRO A 124 19.40 -16.77 3.52
CA PRO A 124 20.20 -16.43 2.33
C PRO A 124 20.12 -14.98 1.85
N LEU A 125 19.31 -14.13 2.51
CA LEU A 125 19.08 -12.74 2.09
C LEU A 125 20.34 -11.86 2.30
N ARG A 126 21.12 -12.17 3.33
CA ARG A 126 22.41 -11.51 3.61
C ARG A 126 23.41 -11.74 2.47
N GLY A 127 23.60 -12.98 2.01
CA GLY A 127 24.48 -13.30 0.89
C GLY A 127 24.08 -12.61 -0.41
N PHE A 128 22.79 -12.49 -0.68
CA PHE A 128 22.28 -11.81 -1.87
C PHE A 128 22.51 -10.29 -1.85
N LEU A 129 22.28 -9.63 -0.72
CA LEU A 129 22.41 -8.16 -0.61
C LEU A 129 23.82 -7.68 -0.22
N GLY A 130 24.67 -8.57 0.28
CA GLY A 130 26.02 -8.25 0.75
C GLY A 130 26.05 -7.38 2.02
N GLU A 131 24.92 -7.26 2.73
CA GLU A 131 24.79 -6.40 3.90
C GLU A 131 24.24 -7.16 5.10
N THR A 132 24.73 -6.81 6.30
CA THR A 132 24.34 -7.44 7.56
C THR A 132 23.10 -6.80 8.16
N MET A 133 22.93 -5.48 8.03
CA MET A 133 21.84 -4.73 8.64
C MET A 133 21.29 -3.63 7.74
N LEU A 134 20.03 -3.72 7.36
CA LEU A 134 19.33 -2.72 6.56
C LEU A 134 17.93 -2.44 7.11
N PRO A 135 17.42 -1.21 6.98
CA PRO A 135 16.01 -0.97 7.20
C PRO A 135 15.20 -1.67 6.12
N ARG A 136 14.00 -2.11 6.49
CA ARG A 136 13.13 -2.90 5.61
C ARG A 136 12.86 -2.25 4.26
N THR A 137 12.74 -0.92 4.23
CA THR A 137 12.50 -0.15 3.01
C THR A 137 13.66 -0.26 2.02
N GLU A 138 14.90 -0.20 2.50
CA GLU A 138 16.10 -0.34 1.66
C GLU A 138 16.24 -1.76 1.12
N VAL A 139 15.92 -2.78 1.92
CA VAL A 139 15.89 -4.18 1.46
C VAL A 139 14.92 -4.35 0.29
N VAL A 140 13.69 -3.84 0.43
CA VAL A 140 12.67 -3.90 -0.62
C VAL A 140 13.10 -3.12 -1.86
N LYS A 141 13.72 -1.95 -1.67
CA LYS A 141 14.20 -1.11 -2.77
C LYS A 141 15.28 -1.82 -3.59
N LYS A 142 16.32 -2.35 -2.93
CA LYS A 142 17.39 -3.09 -3.60
C LYS A 142 16.86 -4.31 -4.38
N LEU A 143 15.90 -5.02 -3.81
CA LEU A 143 15.24 -6.13 -4.50
C LEU A 143 14.54 -5.66 -5.78
N TRP A 144 13.80 -4.54 -5.70
CA TRP A 144 13.12 -3.99 -6.87
C TRP A 144 14.08 -3.50 -7.95
N ASP A 145 15.19 -2.91 -7.55
CA ASP A 145 16.23 -2.47 -8.48
C ASP A 145 16.79 -3.70 -9.22
N TYR A 146 17.10 -4.79 -8.51
CA TYR A 146 17.52 -6.05 -9.11
C TYR A 146 16.47 -6.68 -10.04
N ILE A 147 15.20 -6.73 -9.62
CA ILE A 147 14.10 -7.28 -10.44
C ILE A 147 13.95 -6.50 -11.76
N LYS A 148 14.13 -5.18 -11.73
CA LYS A 148 14.02 -4.33 -12.92
C LYS A 148 15.24 -4.46 -13.82
N GLU A 149 16.44 -4.49 -13.24
CA GLU A 149 17.70 -4.62 -13.98
C GLU A 149 17.79 -5.96 -14.72
N ASN A 150 17.26 -7.03 -14.14
CA ASN A 150 17.24 -8.38 -14.73
C ASN A 150 15.93 -8.72 -15.45
N GLU A 151 15.04 -7.75 -15.64
CA GLU A 151 13.75 -7.91 -16.33
C GLU A 151 12.90 -9.10 -15.84
N LEU A 152 12.92 -9.39 -14.53
CA LEU A 152 12.32 -10.57 -13.92
C LEU A 152 10.79 -10.50 -13.77
N GLN A 153 10.13 -9.48 -14.31
CA GLN A 153 8.68 -9.39 -14.31
C GLN A 153 8.09 -10.23 -15.44
N ASN A 154 7.03 -10.99 -15.14
CA ASN A 154 6.34 -11.74 -16.17
C ASN A 154 5.72 -10.79 -17.22
N PRO A 155 6.03 -10.96 -18.52
CA PRO A 155 5.52 -10.06 -19.57
C PRO A 155 4.00 -10.16 -19.76
N GLN A 156 3.38 -11.27 -19.37
CA GLN A 156 1.94 -11.48 -19.45
C GLN A 156 1.19 -10.98 -18.21
N ASP A 157 1.83 -11.01 -17.04
CA ASP A 157 1.29 -10.48 -15.79
C ASP A 157 2.38 -9.78 -14.97
N ARG A 158 2.46 -8.45 -15.08
CA ARG A 158 3.46 -7.63 -14.36
C ARG A 158 3.36 -7.67 -12.83
N ARG A 159 2.35 -8.36 -12.27
CA ARG A 159 2.23 -8.59 -10.83
C ARG A 159 3.04 -9.80 -10.36
N GLU A 160 3.36 -10.71 -11.28
CA GLU A 160 4.17 -11.90 -11.04
C GLU A 160 5.64 -11.61 -11.37
N ILE A 161 6.50 -11.93 -10.42
CA ILE A 161 7.96 -11.87 -10.53
C ILE A 161 8.44 -13.30 -10.64
N ILE A 162 9.17 -13.59 -11.72
CA ILE A 162 9.79 -14.88 -11.98
C ILE A 162 11.19 -14.82 -11.39
N CYS A 163 11.41 -15.51 -10.28
CA CYS A 163 12.69 -15.48 -9.59
C CYS A 163 13.73 -16.26 -10.40
N ASP A 164 14.92 -15.70 -10.51
CA ASP A 164 16.09 -16.36 -11.08
C ASP A 164 16.74 -17.31 -10.06
N SER A 165 17.85 -17.94 -10.44
CA SER A 165 18.57 -18.90 -9.59
C SER A 165 19.13 -18.28 -8.30
N GLN A 166 19.33 -16.97 -8.25
CA GLN A 166 19.81 -16.25 -7.07
C GLN A 166 18.66 -15.91 -6.11
N MET A 167 17.48 -15.58 -6.64
CA MET A 167 16.30 -15.25 -5.85
C MET A 167 15.48 -16.47 -5.45
N GLU A 168 15.54 -17.57 -6.21
CA GLU A 168 14.78 -18.80 -5.95
C GLU A 168 15.01 -19.39 -4.54
N PRO A 169 16.23 -19.44 -3.98
CA PRO A 169 16.47 -19.93 -2.62
C PRO A 169 15.79 -19.09 -1.52
N ILE A 170 15.54 -17.81 -1.78
CA ILE A 170 14.99 -16.87 -0.79
C ILE A 170 13.47 -16.75 -0.95
N PHE A 171 13.00 -16.64 -2.20
CA PHE A 171 11.63 -16.28 -2.52
C PHE A 171 10.83 -17.41 -3.20
N GLY A 172 11.48 -18.50 -3.59
CA GLY A 172 10.92 -19.56 -4.41
C GLY A 172 10.83 -19.16 -5.89
N LYS A 173 10.30 -20.05 -6.73
CA LYS A 173 10.26 -19.90 -8.20
C LYS A 173 9.52 -18.64 -8.69
N LYS A 174 8.46 -18.26 -7.98
CA LYS A 174 7.58 -17.16 -8.37
C LYS A 174 7.08 -16.44 -7.14
N MET A 175 7.02 -15.12 -7.22
CA MET A 175 6.44 -14.32 -6.15
C MET A 175 5.67 -13.12 -6.72
N THR A 176 4.79 -12.54 -5.90
CA THR A 176 4.16 -11.24 -6.16
C THR A 176 4.71 -10.21 -5.17
N MET A 177 4.45 -8.93 -5.44
CA MET A 177 4.79 -7.85 -4.50
C MET A 177 4.25 -8.10 -3.07
N PHE A 178 3.05 -8.68 -2.96
CA PHE A 178 2.43 -8.99 -1.67
C PHE A 178 3.14 -10.13 -0.94
N SER A 179 3.53 -11.18 -1.67
CA SER A 179 4.24 -12.32 -1.06
C SER A 179 5.68 -11.95 -0.69
N MET A 180 6.33 -11.05 -1.43
CA MET A 180 7.68 -10.56 -1.11
C MET A 180 7.77 -10.00 0.31
N ASN A 181 6.86 -9.10 0.69
CA ASN A 181 6.83 -8.56 2.05
C ASN A 181 6.57 -9.67 3.10
N LYS A 182 5.72 -10.64 2.81
CA LYS A 182 5.50 -11.76 3.73
C LYS A 182 6.77 -12.59 3.92
N LEU A 183 7.49 -12.89 2.84
CA LEU A 183 8.72 -13.69 2.85
C LEU A 183 9.87 -12.97 3.54
N LEU A 184 10.05 -11.67 3.29
CA LEU A 184 11.08 -10.85 3.95
C LEU A 184 10.97 -10.87 5.48
N SER A 185 9.76 -10.99 6.03
CA SER A 185 9.56 -11.03 7.49
C SER A 185 10.19 -12.27 8.15
N LYS A 186 10.49 -13.33 7.39
CA LYS A 186 11.21 -14.50 7.89
C LYS A 186 12.72 -14.28 8.01
N TYR A 187 13.27 -13.38 7.18
CA TYR A 187 14.70 -13.14 7.05
C TYR A 187 15.16 -11.83 7.68
N LEU A 188 14.24 -11.08 8.31
CA LEU A 188 14.51 -9.81 8.96
C LEU A 188 14.16 -9.88 10.45
N LYS A 189 15.16 -9.69 11.32
CA LYS A 189 14.98 -9.66 12.77
C LYS A 189 15.22 -8.26 13.34
N ASN A 190 14.50 -7.91 14.39
CA ASN A 190 14.74 -6.66 15.12
C ASN A 190 15.71 -6.94 16.29
N PRO A 191 16.90 -6.33 16.32
CA PRO A 191 17.87 -6.56 17.40
C PRO A 191 17.35 -6.11 18.79
N GLU A 192 16.36 -5.21 18.86
CA GLU A 192 15.82 -4.74 20.15
C GLU A 192 14.79 -5.69 20.77
N ASN A 193 14.21 -6.63 20.02
CA ASN A 193 13.16 -7.53 20.54
C ASN A 193 13.69 -8.75 21.30
N ASP A 194 15.00 -9.04 21.24
CA ASP A 194 15.60 -10.19 21.95
C ASP A 194 15.86 -9.92 23.45
N ALA A 195 15.72 -8.68 23.92
CA ALA A 195 15.91 -8.34 25.34
C ALA A 195 14.68 -8.61 26.23
N THR A 196 13.54 -9.05 25.69
CA THR A 196 12.27 -9.17 26.46
C THR A 196 11.49 -10.48 26.27
N ASN A 197 12.08 -11.52 25.68
CA ASN A 197 11.47 -12.85 25.71
C ASN A 197 12.40 -13.83 26.43
N PRO A 198 12.07 -14.30 27.65
CA PRO A 198 12.81 -15.39 28.25
C PRO A 198 12.68 -16.62 27.36
N ILE A 199 13.85 -17.16 27.06
CA ILE A 199 14.11 -18.42 26.37
C ILE A 199 13.14 -19.48 26.89
N LYS A 200 12.24 -19.97 26.04
CA LYS A 200 11.70 -21.32 26.25
C LYS A 200 12.76 -22.26 25.72
N GLU A 201 13.62 -22.71 26.62
CA GLU A 201 14.47 -23.86 26.42
C GLU A 201 13.54 -25.05 26.19
N ASP A 202 13.55 -25.62 25.00
CA ASP A 202 13.05 -26.97 24.76
C ASP A 202 14.10 -27.94 25.32
N PRO A 203 13.82 -28.69 26.41
CA PRO A 203 14.72 -29.72 26.88
C PRO A 203 14.34 -31.00 26.14
N SER A 204 14.97 -31.26 25.00
CA SER A 204 14.94 -32.61 24.43
C SER A 204 16.20 -32.86 23.59
N SER A 205 17.35 -32.82 24.26
CA SER A 205 18.50 -33.62 23.86
C SER A 205 18.49 -34.89 24.71
N GLY A 206 17.89 -35.95 24.17
CA GLY A 206 18.09 -37.32 24.63
C GLY A 206 18.85 -38.08 23.54
N ASN A 207 20.17 -38.24 23.76
CA ASN A 207 21.05 -39.09 22.97
C ASN A 207 20.89 -40.54 23.42
N GLU A 208 20.31 -41.46 22.62
CA GLU A 208 20.51 -42.93 22.61
C GLU A 208 19.89 -43.38 21.25
N ASP A 209 20.46 -44.15 20.33
CA ASP A 209 21.55 -45.12 20.38
C ASP A 209 22.03 -45.43 18.94
N LEU A 210 23.31 -45.74 18.81
CA LEU A 210 23.97 -46.23 17.60
C LEU A 210 23.96 -47.76 17.68
N ALA A 211 23.27 -48.48 16.79
CA ALA A 211 23.45 -49.93 16.68
C ALA A 211 23.31 -50.39 15.23
N GLU A 212 24.50 -50.57 14.65
CA GLU A 212 24.81 -51.15 13.36
C GLU A 212 24.49 -52.65 13.33
N ALA A 213 24.19 -53.15 12.14
CA ALA A 213 23.90 -54.54 11.85
C ALA A 213 25.08 -55.48 12.19
N ASN A 214 24.81 -56.69 12.71
CA ASN A 214 25.13 -57.92 11.98
C ASN A 214 24.76 -59.21 12.74
N SER A 215 24.03 -60.05 12.01
CA SER A 215 24.13 -61.50 11.87
C SER A 215 24.73 -62.33 13.02
N SER A 216 23.85 -63.16 13.58
CA SER A 216 24.16 -64.43 14.23
C SER A 216 24.88 -65.40 13.27
N GLY A 217 25.75 -66.24 13.83
CA GLY A 217 26.47 -67.33 13.16
C GLY A 217 27.70 -67.69 13.99
N GLU A 218 27.51 -68.55 14.99
CA GLU A 218 27.99 -69.94 14.97
C GLU A 218 29.51 -70.07 15.18
N ASP A 219 29.86 -70.73 16.28
CA ASP A 219 30.68 -71.96 16.30
C ASP A 219 31.77 -72.00 17.38
N SER A 220 31.90 -73.21 17.93
CA SER A 220 33.04 -73.79 18.66
C SER A 220 33.20 -73.56 20.17
N ARG A 221 32.72 -74.60 20.88
CA ARG A 221 33.47 -75.52 21.79
C ARG A 221 34.21 -74.94 23.00
N ASP A 222 33.83 -75.42 24.18
CA ASP A 222 34.56 -76.49 24.88
C ASP A 222 33.59 -77.36 25.68
#